data_AF-A0A9Q0ICA4-F1
#
_entry.id   AF-A0A9Q0ICA4-F1
#
_cell.length_a   1.000
_cell.length_b   1.000
_cell.length_c   1.000
_cell.angle_alpha   90.00
_cell.angle_beta   90.00
_cell.angle_gamma   90.00
#
_symmetry.space_group_name_H-M   'P 1'
#
loop_
_entity.id
_entity.type
_entity.pdbx_description
1 polymer ?
#
loop_
_entity_poly.entity_id
_entity_poly.type
_entity_poly.pdbx_seq_one_letter_code
_entity_poly.pdbx_strand_id
1 'polypeptide(L)'
;MFIHLSPKTPKPSIRLEDLRASTAEKLSLLRRSPLSIPNTDYTQMLSELAAEQSFEGTYFNIDELTVNGQYQCLVELSTSPATVCHGTGISCGNAQNDAAHSALQYVKIMASIN
;
A
#
# COMPACT_ATOMS: atom_id res chain seq x y z
N MET A 1 -2.78 1.03 -36.22
CA MET A 1 -3.37 1.36 -34.89
C MET A 1 -2.38 2.26 -34.18
N PHE A 2 -2.63 3.57 -34.17
CA PHE A 2 -1.79 4.53 -33.44
C PHE A 2 -2.27 4.53 -31.98
N ILE A 3 -1.45 4.04 -31.05
CA ILE A 3 -1.69 4.24 -29.63
C ILE A 3 -1.46 5.71 -29.31
N HIS A 4 -2.53 6.43 -29.02
CA HIS A 4 -2.43 7.76 -28.43
C HIS A 4 -1.97 7.59 -26.98
N LEU A 5 -0.65 7.67 -26.76
CA LEU A 5 -0.09 7.76 -25.42
C LEU A 5 -0.37 9.17 -24.92
N SER A 6 -1.47 9.37 -24.19
CA SER A 6 -1.65 10.56 -23.38
C SER A 6 -0.42 10.68 -22.45
N PRO A 7 0.17 11.87 -22.28
CA PRO A 7 1.26 12.05 -21.34
C PRO A 7 0.75 11.68 -19.94
N LYS A 8 1.20 10.53 -19.42
CA LYS A 8 0.98 10.18 -18.02
C LYS A 8 1.79 11.17 -17.20
N THR A 9 1.12 12.02 -16.44
CA THR A 9 1.76 12.80 -15.39
C THR A 9 2.58 11.85 -14.51
N PRO A 10 3.83 12.18 -14.17
CA PRO A 10 4.64 11.32 -13.29
C PRO A 10 3.88 11.12 -11.97
N LYS A 11 3.66 9.87 -11.56
CA LYS A 11 3.11 9.59 -10.24
C LYS A 11 4.09 10.12 -9.20
N PRO A 12 3.62 10.78 -8.13
CA PRO A 12 4.49 11.21 -7.06
C PRO A 12 5.14 9.96 -6.45
N SER A 13 6.45 9.99 -6.29
CA SER A 13 7.21 8.85 -5.79
C SER A 13 8.21 9.23 -4.73
N ILE A 14 8.31 8.42 -3.69
CA ILE A 14 9.26 8.63 -2.58
C ILE A 14 10.26 7.49 -2.47
N ARG A 15 11.39 7.74 -1.81
CA ARG A 15 12.22 6.65 -1.29
C ARG A 15 11.74 6.30 0.10
N LEU A 16 11.59 5.01 0.42
CA LEU A 16 11.03 4.58 1.71
C LEU A 16 11.92 5.00 2.89
N GLU A 17 13.22 5.16 2.65
CA GLU A 17 14.17 5.72 3.61
C GLU A 17 13.86 7.16 4.05
N ASP A 18 13.24 7.97 3.18
CA ASP A 18 12.93 9.36 3.49
C ASP A 18 11.85 9.45 4.59
N LEU A 19 11.02 8.41 4.72
CA LEU A 19 10.00 8.31 5.76
C LEU A 19 10.60 8.33 7.17
N ARG A 20 11.86 7.91 7.35
CA ARG A 20 12.50 7.88 8.67
C ARG A 20 12.58 9.25 9.33
N ALA A 21 12.85 10.29 8.53
CA ALA A 21 12.95 11.66 9.03
C ALA A 21 11.59 12.37 9.14
N SER A 22 10.53 11.79 8.57
CA SER A 22 9.20 12.38 8.56
C SER A 22 8.55 12.32 9.95
N THR A 23 8.12 13.48 10.45
CA THR A 23 7.41 13.67 11.72
C THR A 23 5.91 13.88 11.54
N ALA A 24 5.40 13.65 10.34
CA ALA A 24 4.00 13.86 10.02
C ALA A 24 3.08 12.94 10.83
N GLU A 25 1.83 13.36 10.98
CA GLU A 25 0.89 12.82 11.97
C GLU A 25 0.56 11.35 11.72
N LYS A 26 0.14 10.99 10.49
CA LYS A 26 -0.29 9.64 10.12
C LYS A 26 0.88 8.67 10.18
N LEU A 27 2.07 9.07 9.74
CA LEU A 27 3.26 8.24 9.87
C LEU A 27 3.64 8.02 11.35
N SER A 28 3.54 9.06 12.17
CA SER A 28 3.79 8.97 13.61
C SER A 28 2.75 8.10 14.34
N LEU A 29 1.50 8.09 13.86
CA LEU A 29 0.46 7.17 14.31
C LEU A 29 0.77 5.74 13.87
N LEU A 30 1.16 5.50 12.62
CA LEU A 30 1.52 4.17 12.12
C LEU A 30 2.63 3.54 12.98
N ARG A 31 3.67 4.30 13.34
CA ARG A 31 4.78 3.83 14.19
C ARG A 31 4.31 3.28 15.54
N ARG A 32 3.34 3.94 16.19
CA ARG A 32 2.84 3.54 17.52
C ARG A 32 1.67 2.55 17.47
N SER A 33 0.91 2.51 16.38
CA SER A 33 -0.33 1.72 16.30
C SER A 33 -0.04 0.22 16.10
N PRO A 34 -0.69 -0.68 16.87
CA PRO A 34 -0.67 -2.10 16.55
C PRO A 34 -1.50 -2.35 15.29
N LEU A 35 -0.90 -2.97 14.27
CA LEU A 35 -1.58 -3.38 13.04
C LEU A 35 -2.23 -4.75 13.21
N SER A 36 -2.84 -5.05 14.35
CA SER A 36 -3.50 -6.33 14.62
C SER A 36 -4.94 -6.14 15.08
N ILE A 37 -5.49 -4.94 14.85
CA ILE A 37 -6.83 -4.55 15.30
C ILE A 37 -7.86 -5.14 14.32
N PRO A 38 -8.82 -5.96 14.79
CA PRO A 38 -9.84 -6.54 13.92
C PRO A 38 -10.74 -5.45 13.32
N ASN A 39 -11.29 -5.71 12.14
CA ASN A 39 -12.21 -4.80 11.42
C ASN A 39 -11.61 -3.41 11.10
N THR A 40 -10.28 -3.31 10.99
CA THR A 40 -9.63 -2.07 10.55
C THR A 40 -9.71 -1.95 9.04
N ASP A 41 -10.08 -0.77 8.56
CA ASP A 41 -9.95 -0.39 7.15
C ASP A 41 -8.51 0.07 6.88
N TYR A 42 -7.67 -0.90 6.49
CA TYR A 42 -6.28 -0.67 6.13
C TYR A 42 -6.16 0.01 4.76
N THR A 43 -7.15 -0.15 3.88
CA THR A 43 -7.14 0.57 2.59
C THR A 43 -7.25 2.08 2.81
N GLN A 44 -8.17 2.52 3.68
CA GLN A 44 -8.30 3.91 4.07
C GLN A 44 -7.03 4.41 4.77
N MET A 45 -6.52 3.65 5.75
CA MET A 45 -5.32 4.04 6.49
C MET A 45 -4.10 4.21 5.56
N LEU A 46 -3.92 3.30 4.60
CA LEU A 46 -2.85 3.41 3.60
C LEU A 46 -3.06 4.61 2.68
N SER A 47 -4.29 4.88 2.24
CA SER A 47 -4.59 6.04 1.39
C SER A 47 -4.31 7.37 2.10
N GLU A 48 -4.67 7.49 3.38
CA GLU A 48 -4.41 8.71 4.16
C GLU A 48 -2.91 8.93 4.38
N LEU A 49 -2.16 7.86 4.66
CA LEU A 49 -0.71 7.91 4.79
C LEU A 49 -0.03 8.27 3.46
N ALA A 50 -0.49 7.67 2.36
CA ALA A 50 0.02 7.91 1.03
C ALA A 50 -0.15 9.38 0.62
N ALA A 51 -1.34 9.95 0.89
CA ALA A 51 -1.59 11.37 0.70
C ALA A 51 -0.68 12.26 1.55
N GLU A 52 -0.47 11.93 2.83
CA GLU A 52 0.42 12.69 3.73
C GLU A 52 1.88 12.66 3.25
N GLN A 53 2.37 11.51 2.80
CA GLN A 53 3.77 11.31 2.42
C GLN A 53 4.03 11.50 0.92
N SER A 54 3.03 11.93 0.15
CA SER A 54 3.14 12.15 -1.30
C SER A 54 3.58 10.90 -2.08
N PHE A 55 2.92 9.77 -1.83
CA PHE A 55 2.95 8.59 -2.71
C PHE A 55 1.52 8.08 -2.98
N GLU A 56 1.39 7.05 -3.80
CA GLU A 56 0.13 6.42 -4.18
C GLU A 56 0.19 4.91 -3.97
N GLY A 57 -0.95 4.31 -3.63
CA GLY A 57 -1.15 2.86 -3.67
C GLY A 57 -2.06 2.48 -4.83
N THR A 58 -1.57 1.67 -5.78
CA THR A 58 -2.36 1.17 -6.91
C THR A 58 -2.67 -0.31 -6.69
N TYR A 59 -3.96 -0.66 -6.68
CA TYR A 59 -4.41 -2.04 -6.45
C TYR A 59 -4.65 -2.79 -7.77
N PHE A 60 -4.21 -4.04 -7.81
CA PHE A 60 -4.39 -4.97 -8.92
C PHE A 60 -5.02 -6.24 -8.37
N ASN A 61 -6.32 -6.42 -8.63
CA ASN A 61 -6.97 -7.69 -8.34
C ASN A 61 -6.42 -8.76 -9.30
N ILE A 62 -6.19 -9.96 -8.78
CA ILE A 62 -5.79 -11.11 -9.59
C ILE A 62 -7.06 -11.93 -9.85
N ASP A 63 -7.31 -12.24 -11.12
CA ASP A 63 -8.52 -12.93 -11.55
C ASP A 63 -8.55 -14.38 -11.05
N GLU A 64 -7.39 -15.02 -10.95
CA GLU A 64 -7.25 -16.37 -10.43
C GLU A 64 -7.38 -16.41 -8.90
N LEU A 65 -8.24 -17.32 -8.42
CA LEU A 65 -8.33 -17.65 -7.01
C LEU A 65 -7.08 -18.41 -6.54
N THR A 66 -6.76 -18.31 -5.25
CA THR A 66 -5.76 -19.18 -4.62
C THR A 66 -6.19 -20.64 -4.67
N VAL A 67 -5.27 -21.56 -4.36
CA VAL A 67 -5.56 -23.00 -4.24
C VAL A 67 -6.68 -23.33 -3.25
N ASN A 68 -6.93 -22.45 -2.27
CA ASN A 68 -7.99 -22.58 -1.27
C ASN A 68 -9.24 -21.77 -1.63
N GLY A 69 -9.33 -21.25 -2.86
CA GLY A 69 -10.50 -20.51 -3.36
C GLY A 69 -10.60 -19.06 -2.87
N GLN A 70 -9.50 -18.44 -2.42
CA GLN A 70 -9.52 -17.04 -1.97
C GLN A 70 -9.23 -16.07 -3.11
N TYR A 71 -9.84 -14.89 -3.06
CA TYR A 71 -9.48 -13.76 -3.92
C TYR A 71 -8.10 -13.23 -3.55
N GLN A 72 -7.43 -12.62 -4.52
CA GLN A 72 -6.08 -12.13 -4.38
C GLN A 72 -5.96 -10.70 -4.90
N CYS A 73 -5.07 -9.92 -4.28
CA CYS A 73 -4.77 -8.58 -4.70
C CYS A 73 -3.28 -8.27 -4.51
N LEU A 74 -2.73 -7.47 -5.42
CA LEU A 74 -1.46 -6.79 -5.23
C LEU A 74 -1.73 -5.30 -4.98
N VAL A 75 -0.93 -4.65 -4.14
CA VAL A 75 -0.85 -3.20 -4.04
C VAL A 75 0.57 -2.77 -4.38
N GLU A 76 0.72 -1.94 -5.41
CA GLU A 76 1.97 -1.27 -5.76
C GLU A 76 1.99 0.10 -5.10
N LEU A 77 3.02 0.37 -4.29
CA LEU A 77 3.32 1.70 -3.80
C LEU A 77 4.20 2.42 -4.81
N SER A 78 3.90 3.67 -5.13
CA SER A 78 4.75 4.53 -5.95
C SER A 78 6.01 4.95 -5.17
N THR A 79 6.90 4.00 -4.92
CA THR A 79 8.18 4.20 -4.25
C THR A 79 9.32 3.98 -5.24
N SER A 80 10.54 4.39 -4.87
CA SER A 80 11.77 4.06 -5.61
C SER A 80 12.75 3.32 -4.70
N PRO A 81 12.98 2.01 -4.91
CA PRO A 81 12.36 1.15 -5.92
C PRO A 81 10.85 0.93 -5.66
N ALA A 82 10.11 0.52 -6.70
CA ALA A 82 8.70 0.20 -6.57
C ALA A 82 8.51 -0.95 -5.57
N THR A 83 7.53 -0.80 -4.67
CA THR A 83 7.21 -1.79 -3.65
C THR A 83 5.87 -2.41 -3.99
N VAL A 84 5.79 -3.74 -4.01
CA VAL A 84 4.53 -4.46 -4.22
C VAL A 84 4.26 -5.36 -3.03
N CYS A 85 3.05 -5.29 -2.48
CA CYS A 85 2.59 -6.16 -1.40
C CYS A 85 1.38 -6.97 -1.86
N HIS A 86 1.28 -8.21 -1.40
CA HIS A 86 0.21 -9.13 -1.72
C HIS A 86 -0.77 -9.24 -0.55
N GLY A 87 -2.03 -9.56 -0.87
CA GLY A 87 -3.03 -9.92 0.10
C GLY A 87 -4.08 -10.87 -0.47
N THR A 88 -4.78 -11.56 0.42
CA THR A 88 -5.82 -12.53 0.11
C THR A 88 -7.09 -12.28 0.92
N GLY A 89 -8.23 -12.77 0.43
CA GLY A 89 -9.47 -12.60 1.16
C GLY A 89 -10.64 -13.39 0.59
N ILE A 90 -11.74 -13.42 1.36
CA ILE A 90 -13.00 -14.06 0.94
C ILE A 90 -13.74 -13.25 -0.13
N SER A 91 -13.29 -12.02 -0.40
CA SER A 91 -13.77 -11.13 -1.45
C SER A 91 -12.61 -10.27 -1.97
N CYS A 92 -12.79 -9.61 -3.13
CA CYS A 92 -11.80 -8.65 -3.65
C CYS A 92 -11.51 -7.52 -2.64
N GLY A 93 -12.54 -6.98 -1.97
CA GLY A 93 -12.37 -5.93 -0.97
C GLY A 93 -11.57 -6.40 0.24
N ASN A 94 -11.77 -7.65 0.68
CA ASN A 94 -10.95 -8.21 1.75
C ASN A 94 -9.49 -8.43 1.30
N ALA A 95 -9.26 -8.90 0.07
CA ALA A 95 -7.92 -9.07 -0.46
C ALA A 95 -7.18 -7.73 -0.62
N GLN A 96 -7.88 -6.67 -1.05
CA GLN A 96 -7.33 -5.31 -1.08
C GLN A 96 -6.96 -4.81 0.32
N ASN A 97 -7.83 -5.02 1.30
CA ASN A 97 -7.57 -4.64 2.69
C ASN A 97 -6.38 -5.39 3.28
N ASP A 98 -6.24 -6.69 2.96
CA ASP A 98 -5.10 -7.52 3.37
C ASP A 98 -3.79 -7.09 2.67
N ALA A 99 -3.85 -6.71 1.39
CA ALA A 99 -2.69 -6.18 0.67
C ALA A 99 -2.24 -4.82 1.26
N ALA A 100 -3.21 -3.95 1.59
CA ALA A 100 -2.95 -2.68 2.26
C ALA A 100 -2.34 -2.86 3.65
N HIS A 101 -2.81 -3.88 4.38
CA HIS A 101 -2.26 -4.26 5.67
C HIS A 101 -0.79 -4.68 5.57
N SER A 102 -0.47 -5.56 4.63
CA SER A 102 0.91 -5.96 4.33
C SER A 102 1.80 -4.77 3.94
N ALA A 103 1.27 -3.84 3.14
CA ALA A 103 1.99 -2.61 2.78
C ALA A 103 2.26 -1.71 3.99
N LEU A 104 1.26 -1.48 4.86
CA LEU A 104 1.42 -0.68 6.08
C LEU A 104 2.46 -1.29 7.04
N GLN A 105 2.51 -2.63 7.15
CA GLN A 105 3.54 -3.30 7.93
C GLN A 105 4.93 -3.03 7.37
N TYR A 106 5.11 -3.16 6.05
CA TYR A 106 6.39 -2.90 5.42
C TYR A 106 6.82 -1.43 5.55
N VAL A 107 5.90 -0.48 5.30
CA VAL A 107 6.16 0.95 5.49
C VAL A 107 6.55 1.25 6.94
N LYS A 108 5.86 0.65 7.92
CA LYS A 108 6.19 0.80 9.34
C LYS A 108 7.60 0.30 9.67
N ILE A 109 8.00 -0.85 9.11
CA ILE A 109 9.34 -1.40 9.24
C ILE A 109 10.36 -0.42 8.67
N MET A 110 10.19 0.02 7.42
CA MET A 110 11.13 0.93 6.74
C MET A 110 11.24 2.29 7.41
N ALA A 111 10.15 2.80 7.98
CA ALA A 111 10.11 4.04 8.73
C ALA A 111 10.69 3.94 10.15
N SER A 112 11.06 2.73 10.61
CA SER A 112 11.58 2.45 11.96
C SER A 112 12.98 1.82 11.97
N ILE A 113 13.46 1.27 10.86
CA ILE A 113 14.84 0.76 10.73
C ILE A 113 15.81 1.94 10.79
N ASN A 114 16.83 1.88 11.65
CA ASN A 114 17.92 2.86 11.72
C ASN A 114 19.14 2.40 10.93
#